data_AF-A0AAW6EPB6-F1
#
_entry.id   AF-A0AAW6EPB6-F1
#
_cell.length_a   1.000
_cell.length_b   1.000
_cell.length_c   1.000
_cell.angle_alpha   90.00
_cell.angle_beta   90.00
_cell.angle_gamma   90.00
#
_symmetry.space_group_name_H-M   'P 1'
#
loop_
_entity.id
_entity.type
_entity.pdbx_description
1 polymer ?
#
loop_
_entity_poly.entity_id
_entity_poly.type
_entity_poly.pdbx_seq_one_letter_code
_entity_poly.pdbx_strand_id
1 'polypeptide(L)'
;MRKSTILEISSKEFDFESFVGEIGKNLEEVIEPAYIITQMRPSNIEEGVYVDLDWEPIESFSPEDIENKIFYIKFIIDQGMWCEDGYICGDGSAFPEEGIDYGELVNYENGFIVFVKDGMMSINKATYGKANPFQDVARLVDNAGDFESIMKDFVEKFIINI
;
A
#
# COMPACT_ATOMS: atom_id res chain seq x y z
N MET A 1 8.65 -17.08 1.86
CA MET A 1 7.76 -15.90 1.76
C MET A 1 6.33 -16.33 2.01
N ARG A 2 5.58 -15.54 2.79
CA ARG A 2 4.13 -15.68 2.88
C ARG A 2 3.55 -15.34 1.49
N LYS A 3 2.40 -15.91 1.12
CA LYS A 3 1.79 -15.68 -0.20
C LYS A 3 1.43 -14.20 -0.45
N SER A 4 1.18 -13.45 0.62
CA SER A 4 0.95 -12.01 0.58
C SER A 4 2.21 -11.16 0.37
N THR A 5 3.41 -11.71 0.53
CA THR A 5 4.67 -10.93 0.48
C THR A 5 5.11 -10.71 -0.97
N ILE A 6 5.31 -9.43 -1.33
CA ILE A 6 5.88 -9.04 -2.63
C ILE A 6 7.40 -9.08 -2.54
N LEU A 7 7.95 -8.44 -1.51
CA LEU A 7 9.39 -8.27 -1.33
C LEU A 7 9.74 -8.35 0.16
N GLU A 8 10.84 -9.05 0.47
CA GLU A 8 11.52 -9.00 1.75
C GLU A 8 13.00 -8.73 1.48
N ILE A 9 13.51 -7.60 1.98
CA ILE A 9 14.82 -7.08 1.61
C ILE A 9 15.43 -6.30 2.78
N SER A 10 16.75 -6.11 2.79
CA SER A 10 17.40 -5.13 3.67
C SER A 10 16.81 -3.74 3.42
N SER A 11 16.44 -3.00 4.46
CA SER A 11 15.90 -1.64 4.32
C SER A 11 16.89 -0.66 3.68
N LYS A 12 18.18 -0.99 3.69
CA LYS A 12 19.25 -0.21 3.03
C LYS A 12 19.36 -0.45 1.53
N GLU A 13 18.73 -1.51 1.03
CA GLU A 13 18.76 -1.91 -0.39
C GLU A 13 17.47 -1.50 -1.11
N PHE A 14 16.59 -0.75 -0.44
CA PHE A 14 15.33 -0.28 -0.99
C PHE A 14 15.18 1.23 -0.84
N ASP A 15 14.89 1.92 -1.93
CA ASP A 15 14.66 3.37 -1.95
C ASP A 15 13.21 3.69 -1.56
N PHE A 16 12.95 3.65 -0.25
CA PHE A 16 11.61 3.89 0.30
C PHE A 16 11.08 5.30 0.04
N GLU A 17 11.95 6.30 0.06
CA GLU A 17 11.57 7.69 -0.18
C GLU A 17 11.08 7.87 -1.63
N SER A 18 11.84 7.36 -2.61
CA SER A 18 11.41 7.39 -4.01
C SER A 18 10.16 6.54 -4.26
N PHE A 19 10.03 5.38 -3.61
CA PHE A 19 8.85 4.52 -3.71
C PHE A 19 7.56 5.26 -3.29
N VAL A 20 7.59 5.90 -2.13
CA VAL A 20 6.47 6.71 -1.64
C VAL A 20 6.26 7.96 -2.49
N GLY A 21 7.35 8.63 -2.87
CA GLY A 21 7.29 9.87 -3.64
C GLY A 21 6.68 9.68 -5.04
N GLU A 22 6.97 8.55 -5.70
CA GLU A 22 6.39 8.24 -7.01
C GLU A 22 4.88 7.94 -6.89
N ILE A 23 4.45 7.15 -5.90
CA ILE A 23 3.03 6.97 -5.59
C ILE A 23 2.37 8.32 -5.30
N GLY A 24 3.00 9.13 -4.46
CA GLY A 24 2.56 10.47 -4.07
C GLY A 24 2.24 11.35 -5.27
N LYS A 25 3.23 11.49 -6.15
CA LYS A 25 3.13 12.29 -7.37
C LYS A 25 2.06 11.77 -8.32
N ASN A 26 1.94 10.45 -8.48
CA ASN A 26 1.02 9.88 -9.46
C ASN A 26 -0.45 9.90 -8.98
N LEU A 27 -0.68 10.01 -7.67
CA LEU A 27 -2.03 10.03 -7.09
C LEU A 27 -2.47 11.42 -6.62
N GLU A 28 -1.64 12.46 -6.73
CA GLU A 28 -1.93 13.80 -6.18
C GLU A 28 -3.19 14.47 -6.76
N GLU A 29 -3.60 14.08 -7.98
CA GLU A 29 -4.82 14.60 -8.62
C GLU A 29 -6.10 13.92 -8.11
N VAL A 30 -5.99 12.76 -7.43
CA VAL A 30 -7.14 11.97 -6.96
C VAL A 30 -7.26 11.88 -5.43
N ILE A 31 -6.15 12.05 -4.71
CA ILE A 31 -6.12 12.01 -3.24
C ILE A 31 -5.11 13.02 -2.71
N GLU A 32 -5.41 13.66 -1.58
CA GLU A 32 -4.41 14.50 -0.94
C GLU A 32 -3.22 13.65 -0.48
N PRO A 33 -1.97 14.07 -0.74
CA PRO A 33 -0.78 13.28 -0.42
C PRO A 33 -0.69 12.79 1.03
N ALA A 34 -1.25 13.57 1.96
CA ALA A 34 -1.29 13.25 3.38
C ALA A 34 -2.11 11.99 3.74
N TYR A 35 -2.97 11.51 2.83
CA TYR A 35 -3.77 10.29 3.02
C TYR A 35 -3.22 9.07 2.27
N ILE A 36 -2.09 9.20 1.58
CA ILE A 36 -1.48 8.08 0.84
C ILE A 36 -0.87 7.07 1.81
N ILE A 37 -0.35 7.56 2.94
CA ILE A 37 0.28 6.73 3.95
C ILE A 37 -0.41 6.89 5.28
N THR A 38 -0.71 5.75 5.88
CA THR A 38 -1.36 5.67 7.18
C THR A 38 -0.51 4.79 8.10
N GLN A 39 -0.21 5.30 9.30
CA GLN A 39 0.47 4.48 10.30
C GLN A 39 -0.51 3.46 10.90
N MET A 40 -0.03 2.24 11.06
CA MET A 40 -0.82 1.10 11.47
C MET A 40 -0.26 0.49 12.76
N ARG A 41 -1.11 -0.27 13.46
CA ARG A 41 -0.67 -1.23 14.47
C ARG A 41 -1.26 -2.61 14.20
N PRO A 42 -0.64 -3.70 14.68
CA PRO A 42 -1.27 -5.01 14.63
C PRO A 42 -2.63 -4.99 15.35
N SER A 43 -3.61 -5.67 14.77
CA SER A 43 -4.87 -5.96 15.44
C SER A 43 -4.66 -6.96 16.56
N ASN A 44 -5.42 -6.81 17.65
CA ASN A 44 -5.49 -7.81 18.71
C ASN A 44 -6.50 -8.94 18.38
N ILE A 45 -7.20 -8.84 17.25
CA ILE A 45 -8.31 -9.72 16.89
C ILE A 45 -7.84 -10.86 15.99
N GLU A 46 -7.03 -10.56 14.98
CA GLU A 46 -6.67 -11.51 13.92
C GLU A 46 -5.27 -11.20 13.36
N GLU A 47 -4.50 -12.25 13.07
CA GLU A 47 -3.20 -12.12 12.41
C GLU A 47 -3.38 -11.61 10.98
N GLY A 48 -2.50 -10.70 10.54
CA GLY A 48 -2.59 -10.12 9.19
C GLY A 48 -3.63 -9.01 9.06
N VAL A 49 -4.31 -8.65 10.14
CA VAL A 49 -5.17 -7.46 10.23
C VAL A 49 -4.45 -6.38 11.01
N TYR A 50 -4.48 -5.16 10.49
CA TYR A 50 -3.82 -3.99 11.06
C TYR A 50 -4.82 -2.86 11.21
N VAL A 51 -4.77 -2.19 12.34
CA VAL A 51 -5.72 -1.16 12.72
C VAL A 51 -5.08 0.20 12.45
N ASP A 52 -5.84 1.07 11.78
CA ASP A 52 -5.48 2.47 11.61
C ASP A 52 -5.31 3.14 12.98
N LEU A 53 -4.21 3.86 13.13
CA LEU A 53 -3.94 4.73 14.26
C LEU A 53 -4.37 6.15 13.87
N ASP A 54 -5.65 6.48 14.08
CA ASP A 54 -6.28 7.78 13.80
C ASP A 54 -5.25 8.95 13.80
N TRP A 55 -4.90 9.31 12.56
CA TRP A 55 -4.07 10.36 11.98
C TRP A 55 -3.17 11.27 12.85
N GLU A 56 -1.86 11.16 12.60
CA GLU A 56 -1.03 12.35 12.28
C GLU A 56 -0.50 12.18 10.84
N PRO A 57 -0.71 13.15 9.94
CA PRO A 57 -0.19 13.08 8.58
C PRO A 57 1.34 13.03 8.59
N ILE A 58 1.92 12.10 7.82
CA ILE A 58 3.36 11.98 7.69
C ILE A 58 3.81 12.81 6.49
N GLU A 59 4.31 14.02 6.76
CA GLU A 59 4.73 14.97 5.73
C GLU A 59 6.12 14.68 5.16
N SER A 60 6.94 13.90 5.85
CA SER A 60 8.26 13.46 5.38
C SER A 60 8.73 12.16 6.05
N PHE A 61 9.57 11.40 5.36
CA PHE A 61 10.16 10.17 5.86
C PHE A 61 11.67 10.30 5.89
N SER A 62 12.31 10.05 7.04
CA SER A 62 13.68 9.56 7.06
C SER A 62 13.69 8.03 7.28
N PRO A 63 14.74 7.31 6.86
CA PRO A 63 14.89 5.88 7.16
C PRO A 63 14.86 5.55 8.66
N GLU A 64 15.20 6.50 9.54
CA GLU A 64 15.10 6.33 10.99
C GLU A 64 13.64 6.42 11.47
N ASP A 65 12.79 7.16 10.75
CA ASP A 65 11.39 7.36 11.11
C ASP A 65 10.51 6.15 10.78
N ILE A 66 11.00 5.20 9.98
CA ILE A 66 10.22 4.00 9.55
C ILE A 66 10.55 2.75 10.37
N GLU A 67 11.66 2.73 11.08
CA GLU A 67 12.09 1.57 11.87
C GLU A 67 11.10 1.26 12.99
N ASN A 68 10.72 -0.02 13.14
CA ASN A 68 9.71 -0.52 14.08
C ASN A 68 8.29 0.07 13.88
N LYS A 69 8.00 0.68 12.73
CA LYS A 69 6.65 1.13 12.37
C LYS A 69 6.05 0.24 11.29
N ILE A 70 4.72 0.30 11.20
CA ILE A 70 3.92 -0.38 10.19
C ILE A 70 3.14 0.70 9.46
N PHE A 71 3.16 0.65 8.14
CA PHE A 71 2.43 1.58 7.29
C PHE A 71 1.50 0.81 6.37
N TYR A 72 0.34 1.38 6.14
CA TYR A 72 -0.42 1.12 4.94
C TYR A 72 -0.11 2.22 3.92
N ILE A 73 0.18 1.83 2.68
CA ILE A 73 0.49 2.75 1.58
C ILE A 73 -0.51 2.45 0.47
N LYS A 74 -1.39 3.40 0.15
CA LYS A 74 -2.37 3.27 -0.94
C LYS A 74 -1.64 3.15 -2.26
N PHE A 75 -2.08 2.24 -3.11
CA PHE A 75 -1.56 2.07 -4.46
C PHE A 75 -2.66 2.14 -5.51
N ILE A 76 -3.87 1.69 -5.20
CA ILE A 76 -4.99 1.67 -6.12
C ILE A 76 -6.12 2.48 -5.51
N ILE A 77 -6.60 3.46 -6.28
CA ILE A 77 -7.69 4.35 -5.90
C ILE A 77 -8.75 4.30 -7.00
N ASP A 78 -10.00 4.08 -6.58
CA ASP A 78 -11.17 4.26 -7.44
C ASP A 78 -11.34 5.76 -7.75
N GLN A 79 -11.29 6.13 -9.04
CA GLN A 79 -11.49 7.53 -9.46
C GLN A 79 -12.96 7.97 -9.36
N GLY A 80 -13.87 7.05 -9.02
CA GLY A 80 -15.28 7.28 -8.79
C GLY A 80 -16.12 7.46 -10.06
N MET A 81 -17.43 7.54 -9.88
CA MET A 81 -18.45 7.58 -10.96
C MET A 81 -18.36 8.75 -11.96
N TRP A 82 -17.43 9.69 -11.79
CA TRP A 82 -17.32 10.90 -12.62
C TRP A 82 -16.12 10.88 -13.58
N CYS A 83 -15.25 9.88 -13.48
CA CYS A 83 -14.21 9.58 -14.47
C CYS A 83 -14.58 8.33 -15.26
N GLU A 84 -14.39 8.35 -16.58
CA GLU A 84 -14.63 7.20 -17.46
C GLU A 84 -13.55 6.10 -17.30
N ASP A 85 -12.50 6.34 -16.50
CA ASP A 85 -11.24 5.58 -16.53
C ASP A 85 -11.03 4.57 -15.37
N GLY A 86 -12.05 4.31 -14.54
CA GLY A 86 -11.99 3.26 -13.52
C GLY A 86 -11.02 3.57 -12.37
N TYR A 87 -9.94 2.80 -12.26
CA TYR A 87 -8.97 2.92 -11.17
C TYR A 87 -7.69 3.63 -11.64
N ILE A 88 -7.04 4.35 -10.73
CA ILE A 88 -5.65 4.81 -10.93
C ILE A 88 -4.71 4.08 -9.97
N CYS A 89 -3.61 3.61 -10.53
CA CYS A 89 -2.54 2.94 -9.82
C CYS A 89 -1.43 3.93 -9.43
N GLY A 90 -0.67 3.61 -8.38
CA GLY A 90 0.43 4.44 -7.89
C GLY A 90 1.62 4.53 -8.84
N ASP A 91 1.64 3.72 -9.91
CA ASP A 91 2.56 3.87 -11.04
C ASP A 91 2.08 4.86 -12.12
N GLY A 92 0.90 5.47 -11.91
CA GLY A 92 0.26 6.43 -12.79
C GLY A 92 -0.57 5.80 -13.91
N SER A 93 -0.63 4.47 -13.99
CA SER A 93 -1.48 3.79 -14.97
C SER A 93 -2.96 3.87 -14.57
N ALA A 94 -3.83 4.06 -15.56
CA ALA A 94 -5.27 3.87 -15.41
C ALA A 94 -5.60 2.39 -15.67
N PHE A 95 -6.56 1.85 -14.92
CA PHE A 95 -7.02 0.47 -15.03
C PHE A 95 -8.55 0.44 -15.20
N PRO A 96 -9.08 -0.03 -16.35
CA PRO A 96 -10.51 0.02 -16.63
C PRO A 96 -11.30 -0.97 -15.76
N GLU A 97 -12.47 -0.56 -15.25
CA GLU A 97 -13.30 -1.36 -14.33
C GLU A 97 -13.88 -2.64 -14.99
N GLU A 98 -14.09 -2.64 -16.30
CA GLU A 98 -14.74 -3.76 -17.00
C GLU A 98 -13.90 -5.04 -16.99
N GLY A 99 -14.42 -6.07 -16.31
CA GLY A 99 -13.84 -7.42 -16.36
C GLY A 99 -12.68 -7.68 -15.40
N ILE A 100 -12.46 -6.80 -14.42
CA ILE A 100 -11.41 -6.96 -13.40
C ILE A 100 -11.68 -8.20 -12.53
N ASP A 101 -10.67 -9.07 -12.39
CA ASP A 101 -10.59 -10.05 -11.31
C ASP A 101 -9.98 -9.37 -10.07
N TYR A 102 -10.78 -9.23 -9.02
CA TYR A 102 -10.37 -8.60 -7.76
C TYR A 102 -9.77 -9.58 -6.74
N GLY A 103 -9.73 -10.89 -7.01
CA GLY A 103 -9.18 -11.87 -6.07
C GLY A 103 -9.77 -11.76 -4.65
N GLU A 104 -8.91 -11.81 -3.62
CA GLU A 104 -9.34 -11.62 -2.22
C GLU A 104 -9.49 -10.13 -1.84
N LEU A 105 -9.26 -9.19 -2.75
CA LEU A 105 -9.41 -7.75 -2.56
C LEU A 105 -10.90 -7.36 -2.65
N VAL A 106 -11.68 -7.61 -1.59
CA VAL A 106 -13.11 -7.24 -1.57
C VAL A 106 -13.33 -5.77 -1.13
N ASN A 107 -12.29 -4.91 -1.13
CA ASN A 107 -12.45 -3.46 -0.94
C ASN A 107 -11.78 -2.64 -2.07
N TYR A 108 -12.35 -1.47 -2.32
CA TYR A 108 -12.00 -0.55 -3.42
C TYR A 108 -10.63 0.15 -3.26
N GLU A 109 -10.03 0.10 -2.07
CA GLU A 109 -8.72 0.68 -1.80
C GLU A 109 -7.69 -0.42 -1.52
N ASN A 110 -6.69 -0.51 -2.38
CA ASN A 110 -5.67 -1.55 -2.30
C ASN A 110 -4.27 -0.94 -2.31
N GLY A 111 -3.32 -1.67 -1.75
CA GLY A 111 -2.00 -1.11 -1.48
C GLY A 111 -1.10 -2.07 -0.73
N PHE A 112 -0.19 -1.48 0.04
CA PHE A 112 0.89 -2.21 0.67
C PHE A 112 0.81 -2.08 2.19
N ILE A 113 0.98 -3.19 2.90
CA ILE A 113 1.46 -3.16 4.28
C ILE A 113 2.98 -3.24 4.23
N VAL A 114 3.63 -2.17 4.68
CA VAL A 114 5.08 -2.09 4.82
C VAL A 114 5.47 -2.10 6.28
N PHE A 115 6.42 -2.96 6.63
CA PHE A 115 6.98 -3.05 7.97
C PHE A 115 8.48 -3.11 7.88
N VAL A 116 9.16 -2.33 8.73
CA VAL A 116 10.61 -2.35 8.88
C VAL A 116 10.96 -2.73 10.31
N LYS A 117 11.78 -3.77 10.47
CA LYS A 117 12.29 -4.19 11.78
C LYS A 117 13.65 -4.83 11.65
N ASP A 118 14.53 -4.45 12.57
CA ASP A 118 15.89 -4.97 12.66
C ASP A 118 16.65 -4.78 11.33
N GLY A 119 16.37 -3.67 10.62
CA GLY A 119 16.95 -3.37 9.31
C GLY A 119 16.42 -4.21 8.14
N MET A 120 15.38 -5.02 8.35
CA MET A 120 14.67 -5.77 7.31
C MET A 120 13.34 -5.10 6.99
N MET A 121 13.07 -4.89 5.72
CA MET A 121 11.81 -4.37 5.20
C MET A 121 11.01 -5.50 4.55
N SER A 122 9.71 -5.57 4.86
CA SER A 122 8.75 -6.44 4.18
C SER A 122 7.64 -5.60 3.56
N ILE A 123 7.41 -5.78 2.26
CA ILE A 123 6.31 -5.16 1.51
C ILE A 123 5.31 -6.25 1.15
N ASN A 124 4.07 -6.09 1.60
CA ASN A 124 3.03 -7.10 1.45
C ASN A 124 1.78 -6.53 0.80
N LYS A 125 1.10 -7.32 -0.03
CA LYS A 125 -0.20 -6.99 -0.63
C LYS A 125 -1.25 -6.84 0.48
N ALA A 126 -2.03 -5.76 0.40
CA ALA A 126 -3.06 -5.47 1.38
C ALA A 126 -4.26 -4.75 0.77
N THR A 127 -5.41 -4.92 1.43
CA THR A 127 -6.64 -4.17 1.15
C THR A 127 -7.03 -3.34 2.36
N TYR A 128 -7.66 -2.18 2.16
CA TYR A 128 -8.06 -1.26 3.22
C TYR A 128 -9.55 -0.98 3.21
N GLY A 129 -10.14 -0.87 4.40
CA GLY A 129 -11.53 -0.45 4.54
C GLY A 129 -12.07 -0.59 5.95
N LYS A 130 -13.36 -0.28 6.10
CA LYS A 130 -14.05 -0.28 7.39
C LYS A 130 -14.15 -1.68 7.96
N ALA A 131 -13.56 -1.90 9.14
CA ALA A 131 -13.91 -3.04 9.99
C ALA A 131 -15.25 -2.81 10.70
N ASN A 132 -15.52 -1.57 11.10
CA ASN A 132 -16.77 -1.12 11.71
C ASN A 132 -16.93 0.41 11.51
N PRO A 133 -18.06 1.03 11.94
CA PRO A 133 -18.29 2.46 11.70
C PRO A 133 -17.23 3.42 12.27
N PHE A 134 -16.41 2.96 13.23
CA PHE A 134 -15.44 3.75 13.97
C PHE A 134 -13.99 3.29 13.77
N GLN A 135 -13.75 2.33 12.88
CA GLN A 135 -12.41 1.77 12.71
C GLN A 135 -12.20 1.24 11.30
N ASP A 136 -11.17 1.78 10.67
CA ASP A 136 -10.60 1.27 9.44
C ASP A 136 -9.46 0.30 9.73
N VAL A 137 -9.30 -0.68 8.84
CA VAL A 137 -8.25 -1.70 8.93
C VAL A 137 -7.63 -1.96 7.56
N ALA A 138 -6.34 -2.27 7.57
CA ALA A 138 -5.66 -2.93 6.46
C ALA A 138 -5.59 -4.45 6.72
N ARG A 139 -5.81 -5.26 5.68
CA ARG A 139 -5.73 -6.73 5.76
C ARG A 139 -4.79 -7.25 4.69
N LEU A 140 -3.88 -8.16 5.07
CA LEU A 140 -3.07 -8.90 4.12
C LEU A 140 -3.94 -9.78 3.23
N VAL A 141 -3.58 -9.90 1.96
CA VAL A 141 -4.27 -10.78 1.00
C VAL A 141 -3.28 -11.67 0.25
N ASP A 142 -3.70 -12.87 -0.11
CA ASP A 142 -2.85 -13.82 -0.82
C ASP A 142 -2.80 -13.53 -2.33
N ASN A 143 -3.88 -12.98 -2.89
CA ASN A 143 -4.04 -12.69 -4.32
C ASN A 143 -4.62 -11.28 -4.52
N ALA A 144 -3.98 -10.48 -5.38
CA ALA A 144 -4.44 -9.15 -5.76
C ALA A 144 -5.13 -9.11 -7.15
N GLY A 145 -5.39 -10.28 -7.74
CA GLY A 145 -5.99 -10.40 -9.06
C GLY A 145 -5.12 -9.78 -10.14
N ASP A 146 -5.74 -9.04 -11.05
CA ASP A 146 -5.05 -8.40 -12.19
C ASP A 146 -4.03 -7.33 -11.76
N PHE A 147 -4.13 -6.82 -10.53
CA PHE A 147 -3.22 -5.83 -10.00
C PHE A 147 -1.90 -6.42 -9.47
N GLU A 148 -1.81 -7.73 -9.27
CA GLU A 148 -0.66 -8.36 -8.62
C GLU A 148 0.66 -8.10 -9.35
N SER A 149 0.65 -8.22 -10.69
CA SER A 149 1.85 -7.95 -11.49
C SER A 149 2.24 -6.48 -11.45
N ILE A 150 1.28 -5.56 -11.51
CA ILE A 150 1.54 -4.11 -11.49
C ILE A 150 2.18 -3.71 -10.17
N MET A 151 1.62 -4.19 -9.05
CA MET A 151 2.16 -3.96 -7.71
C MET A 151 3.59 -4.48 -7.57
N LYS A 152 3.85 -5.68 -8.09
CA LYS A 152 5.19 -6.29 -8.04
C LYS A 152 6.19 -5.53 -8.91
N ASP A 153 5.85 -5.30 -10.17
CA ASP A 153 6.71 -4.60 -11.13
C ASP A 153 7.03 -3.19 -10.64
N PHE A 154 6.07 -2.53 -9.99
CA PHE A 154 6.29 -1.23 -9.37
C PHE A 154 7.31 -1.30 -8.22
N VAL A 155 7.12 -2.23 -7.27
CA VAL A 155 8.03 -2.40 -6.12
C VAL A 155 9.46 -2.70 -6.57
N GLU A 156 9.64 -3.53 -7.61
CA GLU A 156 10.97 -3.92 -8.09
C GLU A 156 11.81 -2.75 -8.65
N LYS A 157 11.18 -1.64 -9.08
CA LYS A 157 11.88 -0.44 -9.58
C LYS A 157 12.76 0.23 -8.52
N PHE A 158 12.42 0.06 -7.25
CA PHE A 158 13.03 0.80 -6.13
C PHE A 158 14.09 -0.03 -5.39
N ILE A 159 14.40 -1.22 -5.89
CA ILE A 159 15.54 -2.00 -5.39
C ILE A 159 16.83 -1.34 -5.88
N ILE A 160 17.68 -0.95 -4.93
CA ILE A 160 18.98 -0.33 -5.21
C ILE A 160 19.93 -1.44 -5.65
N ASN A 161 20.16 -1.58 -6.96
CA ASN A 161 21.16 -2.52 -7.49
C ASN A 161 22.56 -2.13 -6.99
N ILE A 162 23.24 -3.08 -6.34
CA ILE A 162 24.65 -2.97 -5.90
C ILE A 162 25.58 -3.47 -7.01
#